data_AF-A0AAV8E3X5-F1
#
_entry.id   AF-A0AAV8E3X5-F1
#
_cell.length_a   1.000
_cell.length_b   1.000
_cell.length_c   1.000
_cell.angle_alpha   90.00
_cell.angle_beta   90.00
_cell.angle_gamma   90.00
#
_symmetry.space_group_name_H-M   'P 1'
#
loop_
_entity.id
_entity.type
_entity.pdbx_description
1 polymer ?
#
loop_
_entity_poly.entity_id
_entity_poly.type
_entity_poly.pdbx_seq_one_letter_code
_entity_poly.pdbx_strand_id
1 'polypeptide(L)'
;MDEEYDVIVLGTGLKECILSGLLSVDGLKVLHMDINDYYGGESTSLNLIKLWQKFRGNDKPPAHLGPSRDYNVDMVPKFIMANGILVRTLIHTDVTKYLSFKAVDGSYVFNKGKIHKVPATDVEALKSPLMGLFEKRCARSFFIYVQNYDENDPSTHQGLDLTRITSSIPSSLE
;
A
#
# COMPACT_ATOMS: atom_id res chain seq x y z
N MET A 1 18.25 32.50 -2.53
CA MET A 1 16.91 32.06 -2.11
C MET A 1 16.06 33.29 -2.07
N ASP A 2 14.82 33.18 -2.52
CA ASP A 2 13.86 34.27 -2.35
C ASP A 2 13.55 34.45 -0.85
N GLU A 3 13.10 35.64 -0.47
CA GLU A 3 12.86 35.98 0.94
C GLU A 3 11.47 35.54 1.42
N GLU A 4 10.51 35.37 0.50
CA GLU A 4 9.12 35.03 0.80
C GLU A 4 8.63 33.80 0.00
N TYR A 5 7.89 32.94 0.71
CA TYR A 5 7.22 31.73 0.22
C TYR A 5 5.85 31.64 0.90
N ASP A 6 4.86 31.08 0.19
CA ASP A 6 3.52 30.89 0.75
C ASP A 6 3.52 29.77 1.79
N VAL A 7 4.32 28.73 1.57
CA VAL A 7 4.43 27.56 2.46
C VAL A 7 5.88 27.09 2.55
N ILE A 8 6.33 26.77 3.76
CA ILE A 8 7.61 26.09 4.02
C ILE A 8 7.31 24.67 4.50
N VAL A 9 7.86 23.68 3.81
CA VAL A 9 7.76 22.25 4.16
C VAL A 9 9.13 21.77 4.65
N LEU A 10 9.16 21.19 5.86
CA LEU A 10 10.36 20.66 6.49
C LEU A 10 10.31 19.14 6.54
N GLY A 11 11.32 18.50 5.98
CA GLY A 11 11.42 17.05 5.82
C GLY A 11 10.90 16.57 4.48
N THR A 12 11.53 15.54 3.93
CA THR A 12 11.24 14.98 2.59
C THR A 12 10.66 13.57 2.67
N GLY A 13 9.92 13.29 3.74
CA GLY A 13 9.13 12.08 3.84
C GLY A 13 8.01 12.04 2.80
N LEU A 14 7.41 10.86 2.64
CA LEU A 14 6.37 10.66 1.63
C LEU A 14 5.19 11.64 1.79
N LYS A 15 4.78 11.93 3.03
CA LYS A 15 3.63 12.80 3.30
C LYS A 15 3.94 14.25 2.94
N GLU A 16 5.12 14.72 3.35
CA GLU A 16 5.61 16.06 3.12
C GLU A 16 5.78 16.32 1.61
N CYS A 17 6.34 15.36 0.87
CA CYS A 17 6.46 15.43 -0.58
C CYS A 17 5.11 15.46 -1.31
N ILE A 18 4.12 14.67 -0.86
CA ILE A 18 2.77 14.69 -1.46
C ILE A 18 2.11 16.05 -1.22
N LEU A 19 2.17 16.58 0.00
CA LEU A 19 1.60 17.89 0.34
C LEU A 19 2.29 19.02 -0.43
N SER A 20 3.62 19.01 -0.46
CA SER A 20 4.43 19.96 -1.22
C SER A 20 4.06 19.97 -2.71
N GLY A 21 3.88 18.78 -3.30
CA GLY A 21 3.44 18.62 -4.69
C GLY A 21 2.03 19.16 -4.93
N LEU A 22 1.06 18.83 -4.07
CA LEU A 22 -0.32 19.32 -4.19
C LEU A 22 -0.39 20.85 -4.08
N LEU A 23 0.29 21.44 -3.09
CA LEU A 23 0.31 22.90 -2.91
C LEU A 23 0.97 23.61 -4.09
N SER A 24 2.01 23.02 -4.68
CA SER A 24 2.66 23.55 -5.88
C SER A 24 1.75 23.48 -7.11
N VAL A 25 0.98 22.39 -7.25
CA VAL A 25 -0.03 22.24 -8.33
C VAL A 25 -1.15 23.28 -8.19
N ASP A 26 -1.54 23.61 -6.95
CA ASP A 26 -2.51 24.67 -6.64
C ASP A 26 -1.94 26.10 -6.83
N GLY A 27 -0.68 26.23 -7.28
CA GLY A 27 -0.04 27.49 -7.64
C GLY A 27 0.65 28.22 -6.49
N LEU A 28 0.79 27.59 -5.32
CA LEU A 28 1.51 28.17 -4.19
C LEU A 28 3.03 28.06 -4.37
N LYS A 29 3.75 29.07 -3.91
CA LYS A 29 5.21 29.10 -3.88
C LYS A 29 5.71 28.34 -2.65
N VAL A 30 6.15 27.11 -2.85
CA VAL A 30 6.58 26.21 -1.77
C VAL A 30 8.10 26.16 -1.64
N LEU A 31 8.62 26.36 -0.42
CA LEU A 31 10.00 26.03 -0.06
C LEU A 31 10.04 24.68 0.64
N HIS A 32 10.66 23.68 0.02
CA HIS A 32 10.75 22.33 0.57
C HIS A 32 12.21 21.98 0.87
N MET A 33 12.52 21.70 2.14
CA MET A 33 13.88 21.42 2.60
C MET A 33 13.93 20.30 3.64
N ASP A 34 15.08 19.66 3.76
CA ASP A 34 15.36 18.64 4.76
C ASP A 34 16.69 18.96 5.45
N ILE A 35 16.82 18.56 6.72
CA ILE A 35 18.09 18.63 7.45
C ILE A 35 19.05 17.50 7.02
N ASN A 36 18.49 16.40 6.52
CA ASN A 36 19.25 15.26 6.07
C ASN A 36 19.84 15.51 4.68
N ASP A 37 20.99 14.91 4.38
CA ASP A 37 21.63 14.92 3.06
C ASP A 37 21.03 13.87 2.10
N TYR A 38 19.86 13.32 2.43
CA TYR A 38 19.14 12.32 1.66
C TYR A 38 17.62 12.52 1.78
N TYR A 39 16.89 12.01 0.78
CA TYR A 39 15.43 12.06 0.74
C TYR A 39 14.77 10.97 1.59
N GLY A 40 13.53 11.21 2.01
CA GLY A 40 12.64 10.18 2.56
C GLY A 40 12.58 10.13 4.08
N GLY A 41 13.45 10.85 4.79
CA GLY A 41 13.47 10.90 6.26
C GLY A 41 13.48 9.50 6.88
N GLU A 42 12.54 9.23 7.79
CA GLU A 42 12.38 7.90 8.42
C GLU A 42 12.02 6.78 7.43
N SER A 43 11.39 7.14 6.31
CA SER A 43 10.99 6.22 5.23
C SER A 43 12.01 6.12 4.08
N THR A 44 13.25 6.58 4.29
CA THR A 44 14.31 6.47 3.28
C THR A 44 14.54 5.04 2.82
N SER A 45 14.97 4.88 1.57
CA SER A 45 15.55 3.64 1.05
C SER A 45 17.07 3.71 1.14
N LEU A 46 17.71 2.67 1.68
CA LEU A 46 19.15 2.61 1.86
C LEU A 46 19.79 1.66 0.85
N ASN A 47 20.96 2.05 0.36
CA ASN A 47 21.83 1.12 -0.34
C ASN A 47 22.53 0.18 0.66
N LEU A 48 23.18 -0.87 0.16
CA LEU A 48 23.79 -1.91 1.00
C LEU A 48 24.82 -1.37 2.00
N ILE A 49 25.68 -0.43 1.60
CA ILE A 49 26.68 0.19 2.48
C ILE A 49 26.02 0.96 3.62
N LYS A 50 25.05 1.85 3.30
CA LYS A 50 24.32 2.63 4.31
C LYS A 50 23.51 1.74 5.25
N LEU A 51 22.93 0.65 4.74
CA LEU A 51 22.20 -0.33 5.52
C LEU A 51 23.11 -1.02 6.55
N TRP A 52 24.30 -1.46 6.13
CA TRP A 52 25.30 -2.04 7.04
C TRP A 52 25.76 -1.03 8.08
N GLN A 53 26.08 0.20 7.66
CA GLN A 53 26.47 1.25 8.59
C GLN A 53 25.41 1.45 9.69
N LYS A 54 24.13 1.43 9.32
CA LYS A 54 23.02 1.63 10.25
C LYS A 54 22.80 0.49 11.24
N PHE A 55 22.90 -0.77 10.79
CA PHE A 55 22.53 -1.94 11.61
C PHE A 55 23.69 -2.83 12.07
N ARG A 56 24.88 -2.63 11.51
CA ARG A 56 26.10 -3.42 11.73
C ARG A 56 27.34 -2.54 11.98
N GLY A 57 27.19 -1.22 12.03
CA GLY A 57 28.28 -0.29 12.35
C GLY A 57 29.39 -0.31 11.30
N ASN A 58 30.60 -0.72 11.69
CA ASN A 58 31.78 -0.69 10.81
C ASN A 58 31.94 -1.94 9.93
N ASP A 59 31.04 -2.92 10.06
CA ASP A 59 31.08 -4.12 9.22
C ASP A 59 30.80 -3.76 7.76
N LYS A 60 31.47 -4.46 6.84
CA LYS A 60 31.24 -4.30 5.41
C LYS A 60 30.21 -5.32 4.91
N PRO A 61 29.38 -4.97 3.92
CA PRO A 61 28.53 -5.95 3.25
C PRO A 61 29.37 -7.10 2.66
N PRO A 62 28.93 -8.36 2.81
CA PRO A 62 29.60 -9.50 2.18
C PRO A 62 29.70 -9.33 0.67
N ALA A 63 30.89 -9.63 0.10
CA ALA A 63 31.16 -9.42 -1.33
C ALA A 63 30.23 -10.21 -2.28
N HIS A 64 29.68 -11.34 -1.82
CA HIS A 64 28.78 -12.18 -2.62
C HIS A 64 27.40 -11.55 -2.86
N LEU A 65 27.04 -10.49 -2.13
CA LEU A 65 25.80 -9.74 -2.36
C LEU A 65 25.93 -8.81 -3.59
N GLY A 66 27.11 -8.65 -4.17
CA GLY A 66 27.31 -7.80 -5.34
C GLY A 66 27.39 -6.31 -5.00
N PRO A 67 27.23 -5.42 -5.99
CA PRO A 67 27.51 -4.01 -5.82
C PRO A 67 26.38 -3.29 -5.05
N SER A 68 26.77 -2.41 -4.12
CA SER A 68 25.81 -1.70 -3.25
C SER A 68 24.76 -0.88 -4.00
N ARG A 69 25.04 -0.41 -5.22
CA ARG A 69 24.15 0.44 -6.02
C ARG A 69 22.91 -0.29 -6.56
N ASP A 70 22.94 -1.62 -6.58
CA ASP A 70 21.83 -2.45 -7.07
C ASP A 70 20.73 -2.62 -6.00
N TYR A 71 20.97 -2.08 -4.80
CA TYR A 71 20.10 -2.20 -3.65
C TYR A 71 19.43 -0.88 -3.31
N ASN A 72 18.11 -0.94 -3.17
CA ASN A 72 17.28 0.11 -2.57
C ASN A 72 16.39 -0.58 -1.52
N VAL A 73 16.84 -0.55 -0.26
CA VAL A 73 16.18 -1.24 0.86
C VAL A 73 15.40 -0.25 1.69
N ASP A 74 14.07 -0.31 1.59
CA ASP A 74 13.18 0.58 2.31
C ASP A 74 13.29 0.36 3.82
N MET A 75 13.45 1.45 4.56
CA MET A 75 13.39 1.41 6.03
C MET A 75 11.98 1.13 6.55
N VAL A 76 10.96 1.51 5.77
CA VAL A 76 9.55 1.27 6.07
C VAL A 76 8.85 0.76 4.81
N PRO A 77 8.95 -0.54 4.49
CA PRO A 77 8.37 -1.10 3.28
C PRO A 77 6.84 -1.03 3.34
N LYS A 78 6.23 -0.47 2.30
CA LYS A 78 4.76 -0.34 2.16
C LYS A 78 4.34 -0.65 0.74
N PHE A 79 3.20 -1.31 0.59
CA PHE A 79 2.54 -1.44 -0.70
C PHE A 79 1.51 -0.34 -0.90
N ILE A 80 1.25 -0.01 -2.16
CA ILE A 80 0.23 0.94 -2.56
C ILE A 80 -0.95 0.17 -3.14
N MET A 81 -2.15 0.42 -2.61
CA MET A 81 -3.37 -0.16 -3.16
C MET A 81 -3.63 0.42 -4.56
N ALA A 82 -3.77 -0.44 -5.57
CA ALA A 82 -3.84 -0.02 -6.97
C ALA A 82 -4.97 0.98 -7.28
N ASN A 83 -6.14 0.83 -6.64
CA ASN A 83 -7.26 1.78 -6.73
C ASN A 83 -7.42 2.62 -5.45
N GLY A 84 -6.33 2.82 -4.71
CA GLY A 84 -6.32 3.63 -3.49
C GLY A 84 -6.26 5.13 -3.77
N ILE A 85 -6.63 5.93 -2.77
CA ILE A 85 -6.57 7.40 -2.82
C ILE A 85 -5.16 7.87 -3.19
N LEU A 86 -4.11 7.24 -2.63
CA LEU A 86 -2.72 7.61 -2.91
C LEU A 86 -2.37 7.53 -4.41
N VAL A 87 -2.78 6.48 -5.13
CA VAL A 87 -2.53 6.37 -6.57
C VAL A 87 -3.24 7.49 -7.32
N ARG A 88 -4.49 7.78 -6.95
CA ARG A 88 -5.26 8.88 -7.54
C ARG A 88 -4.59 10.23 -7.30
N THR A 89 -4.08 10.47 -6.10
CA THR A 89 -3.31 11.68 -5.76
C THR A 89 -2.04 11.79 -6.60
N LEU A 90 -1.27 10.71 -6.75
CA LEU A 90 -0.04 10.71 -7.58
C LEU A 90 -0.32 10.97 -9.07
N ILE A 91 -1.46 10.50 -9.58
CA ILE A 91 -1.92 10.81 -10.94
C ILE A 91 -2.28 12.29 -11.04
N HIS A 92 -3.03 12.81 -10.07
CA HIS A 92 -3.46 14.21 -10.06
C HIS A 92 -2.28 15.20 -10.02
N THR A 93 -1.22 14.86 -9.29
CA THR A 93 0.00 15.67 -9.21
C THR A 93 1.00 15.41 -10.34
N ASP A 94 0.66 14.60 -11.33
CA ASP A 94 1.52 14.24 -12.46
C ASP A 94 2.87 13.56 -12.08
N VAL A 95 3.02 13.13 -10.83
CA VAL A 95 4.24 12.49 -10.31
C VAL A 95 4.48 11.11 -10.94
N THR A 96 3.43 10.47 -11.46
CA THR A 96 3.52 9.17 -12.15
C THR A 96 4.46 9.18 -13.36
N LYS A 97 4.80 10.36 -13.93
CA LYS A 97 5.81 10.49 -14.99
C LYS A 97 7.22 10.08 -14.54
N TYR A 98 7.48 10.10 -13.23
CA TYR A 98 8.78 9.79 -12.63
C TYR A 98 8.82 8.44 -11.90
N LEU A 99 7.68 7.74 -11.85
CA LEU A 99 7.54 6.48 -11.11
C LEU A 99 7.09 5.36 -12.04
N SER A 100 7.67 4.18 -11.86
CA SER A 100 7.21 2.95 -12.50
C SER A 100 6.67 2.00 -11.44
N PHE A 101 5.47 1.47 -11.67
CA PHE A 101 4.84 0.52 -10.77
C PHE A 101 4.94 -0.90 -11.32
N LYS A 102 5.14 -1.85 -10.41
CA LYS A 102 5.03 -3.28 -10.69
C LYS A 102 3.99 -3.88 -9.74
N ALA A 103 3.07 -4.67 -10.28
CA ALA A 103 2.11 -5.40 -9.48
C ALA A 103 2.83 -6.43 -8.58
N VAL A 104 2.36 -6.57 -7.35
CA VAL A 104 2.80 -7.62 -6.45
C VAL A 104 2.16 -8.94 -6.90
N ASP A 105 2.94 -10.03 -6.93
CA ASP A 105 2.47 -11.32 -7.48
C ASP A 105 1.36 -11.96 -6.63
N GLY A 106 1.31 -11.68 -5.33
CA GLY A 106 0.26 -12.19 -4.46
C GLY A 106 0.35 -11.70 -3.02
N SER A 107 -0.76 -11.83 -2.31
CA SER A 107 -0.87 -11.64 -0.87
C SER A 107 -1.07 -12.98 -0.18
N TYR A 108 -0.42 -13.16 0.96
CA TYR A 108 -0.40 -14.45 1.67
C TYR A 108 -0.66 -14.25 3.16
N VAL A 109 -1.26 -15.27 3.77
CA VAL A 109 -1.56 -15.32 5.20
C VAL A 109 -0.87 -16.54 5.83
N PHE A 110 -0.33 -16.35 7.03
CA PHE A 110 0.22 -17.42 7.84
C PHE A 110 -0.87 -18.04 8.70
N ASN A 111 -1.07 -19.34 8.58
CA ASN A 111 -2.05 -20.10 9.36
C ASN A 111 -1.47 -21.48 9.71
N LYS A 112 -1.49 -21.85 10.99
CA LYS A 112 -1.06 -23.17 11.50
C LYS A 112 0.28 -23.65 10.93
N GLY A 113 1.29 -22.76 10.90
CA GLY A 113 2.64 -23.13 10.44
C GLY A 113 2.83 -23.14 8.92
N LYS A 114 1.81 -22.78 8.14
CA LYS A 114 1.88 -22.75 6.68
C LYS A 114 1.46 -21.39 6.13
N ILE A 115 2.07 -21.03 5.00
CA ILE A 115 1.73 -19.82 4.25
C ILE A 115 0.74 -20.21 3.15
N HIS A 116 -0.35 -19.46 3.04
CA HIS A 116 -1.41 -19.69 2.06
C HIS A 116 -1.72 -18.41 1.30
N LYS A 117 -1.97 -18.52 -0.01
CA LYS A 117 -2.42 -17.37 -0.80
C LYS A 117 -3.79 -16.92 -0.27
N VAL A 118 -3.92 -15.62 -0.03
CA VAL A 118 -5.21 -15.01 0.30
C VAL A 118 -6.07 -15.01 -0.97
N PRO A 119 -7.28 -15.60 -0.94
CA PRO A 119 -8.16 -15.59 -2.10
C PRO A 119 -8.57 -14.17 -2.46
N ALA A 120 -8.44 -13.80 -3.73
CA ALA A 120 -8.90 -12.50 -4.25
C ALA A 120 -10.17 -12.61 -5.11
N THR A 121 -10.61 -13.83 -5.41
CA THR A 121 -11.80 -14.10 -6.24
C THR A 121 -12.63 -15.24 -5.65
N ASP A 122 -13.89 -15.34 -6.10
CA ASP A 122 -14.82 -16.41 -5.75
C ASP A 122 -14.27 -17.80 -6.15
N VAL A 123 -13.60 -17.90 -7.31
CA VAL A 123 -12.94 -19.12 -7.79
C VAL A 123 -11.74 -19.50 -6.91
N GLU A 124 -10.94 -18.52 -6.49
CA GLU A 124 -9.82 -18.76 -5.58
C GLU A 124 -10.31 -19.19 -4.18
N ALA A 125 -11.44 -18.64 -3.72
CA ALA A 125 -12.03 -19.01 -2.44
C ALA A 125 -12.39 -20.51 -2.38
N LEU A 126 -12.99 -21.04 -3.46
CA LEU A 126 -13.30 -22.47 -3.59
C LEU A 126 -12.07 -23.37 -3.62
N LYS A 127 -10.94 -22.89 -4.16
CA LYS A 127 -9.69 -23.64 -4.25
C LYS A 127 -8.84 -23.54 -2.98
N SER A 128 -9.08 -22.53 -2.15
CA SER A 128 -8.25 -22.23 -0.99
C SER A 128 -8.25 -23.35 0.06
N PRO A 129 -7.09 -23.78 0.57
CA PRO A 129 -7.03 -24.74 1.68
C PRO A 129 -7.26 -24.09 3.07
N LEU A 130 -7.53 -22.78 3.13
CA LEU A 130 -7.71 -22.04 4.39
C LEU A 130 -9.02 -22.37 5.13
N MET A 131 -10.01 -22.91 4.41
CA MET A 131 -11.38 -23.05 4.87
C MET A 131 -11.91 -24.46 4.61
N GLY A 132 -12.83 -24.93 5.45
CA GLY A 132 -13.59 -26.16 5.23
C GLY A 132 -14.54 -26.05 4.04
N LEU A 133 -15.09 -27.17 3.57
CA LEU A 133 -15.92 -27.19 2.35
C LEU A 133 -17.14 -26.26 2.42
N PHE A 134 -17.83 -26.22 3.57
CA PHE A 134 -18.98 -25.35 3.79
C PHE A 134 -18.59 -23.88 3.85
N GLU A 135 -17.55 -23.55 4.63
CA GLU A 135 -17.00 -22.19 4.73
C GLU A 135 -16.56 -21.64 3.37
N LYS A 136 -16.01 -22.47 2.48
CA LYS A 136 -15.65 -22.05 1.12
C LYS A 136 -16.87 -21.62 0.30
N ARG A 137 -18.01 -22.29 0.46
CA ARG A 137 -19.26 -21.89 -0.21
C ARG A 137 -19.74 -20.55 0.32
N CYS A 138 -19.70 -20.35 1.63
CA CYS A 138 -20.03 -19.06 2.25
C CYS A 138 -19.08 -17.95 1.76
N ALA A 139 -17.78 -18.20 1.74
CA ALA A 139 -16.78 -17.24 1.24
C ALA A 139 -17.00 -16.90 -0.24
N ARG A 140 -17.31 -17.90 -1.08
CA ARG A 140 -17.66 -17.66 -2.49
C ARG A 140 -18.89 -16.76 -2.62
N SER A 141 -19.96 -17.06 -1.90
CA SER A 141 -21.19 -16.24 -1.91
C SER A 141 -20.90 -14.81 -1.44
N PHE A 142 -20.05 -14.65 -0.43
CA PHE A 142 -19.59 -13.35 0.04
C PHE A 142 -18.81 -12.57 -1.04
N PHE A 143 -17.86 -13.20 -1.73
CA PHE A 143 -17.13 -12.54 -2.83
C PHE A 143 -18.08 -12.06 -3.94
N ILE A 144 -19.04 -12.90 -4.35
CA ILE A 144 -20.02 -12.54 -5.36
C ILE A 144 -20.91 -11.39 -4.88
N TYR A 145 -21.34 -11.42 -3.62
CA TYR A 145 -22.12 -10.33 -3.03
C TYR A 145 -21.36 -9.02 -3.06
N VAL A 146 -20.13 -8.97 -2.53
CA VAL A 146 -19.32 -7.74 -2.48
C VAL A 146 -19.00 -7.21 -3.88
N GLN A 147 -18.76 -8.08 -4.86
CA GLN A 147 -18.46 -7.67 -6.23
C GLN A 147 -19.66 -7.07 -6.96
N ASN A 148 -20.88 -7.54 -6.67
CA ASN A 148 -22.10 -7.10 -7.33
C ASN A 148 -22.85 -6.00 -6.54
N TYR A 149 -22.41 -5.69 -5.33
CA TYR A 149 -23.06 -4.69 -4.49
C TYR A 149 -22.93 -3.29 -5.10
N ASP A 150 -24.07 -2.64 -5.34
CA ASP A 150 -24.16 -1.23 -5.71
C ASP A 150 -25.00 -0.50 -4.65
N GLU A 151 -24.40 0.49 -4.00
CA GLU A 151 -25.05 1.29 -2.95
C GLU A 151 -26.34 1.97 -3.45
N ASN A 152 -26.42 2.30 -4.75
CA ASN A 152 -27.57 2.98 -5.35
C ASN A 152 -28.65 2.02 -5.88
N ASP A 153 -28.40 0.72 -5.89
CA ASP A 153 -29.35 -0.29 -6.35
C ASP A 153 -29.72 -1.26 -5.20
N PRO A 154 -30.85 -1.01 -4.51
CA PRO A 154 -31.34 -1.87 -3.43
C PRO A 154 -31.55 -3.35 -3.81
N SER A 155 -31.73 -3.65 -5.10
CA SER A 155 -31.91 -5.04 -5.55
C SER A 155 -30.63 -5.87 -5.39
N THR A 156 -29.46 -5.22 -5.38
CA THR A 156 -28.15 -5.87 -5.18
C THR A 156 -27.84 -6.17 -3.71
N HIS A 157 -28.58 -5.58 -2.78
CA HIS A 157 -28.29 -5.65 -1.34
C HIS A 157 -28.70 -6.99 -0.71
N GLN A 158 -29.43 -7.84 -1.42
CA GLN A 158 -29.91 -9.15 -0.92
C GLN A 158 -30.68 -9.06 0.40
N GLY A 159 -31.37 -7.94 0.64
CA GLY A 159 -32.11 -7.68 1.88
C GLY A 159 -31.22 -7.35 3.09
N LEU A 160 -29.91 -7.12 2.88
CA LEU A 160 -28.95 -6.76 3.91
C LEU A 160 -28.80 -5.25 4.02
N ASP A 161 -28.97 -4.71 5.23
CA ASP A 161 -28.63 -3.32 5.54
C ASP A 161 -27.22 -3.26 6.17
N LEU A 162 -26.24 -2.86 5.36
CA LEU A 162 -24.84 -2.79 5.77
C LEU A 162 -24.57 -1.77 6.89
N THR A 163 -25.49 -0.84 7.14
CA THR A 163 -25.37 0.16 8.23
C THR A 163 -25.88 -0.37 9.58
N ARG A 164 -26.62 -1.48 9.57
CA ARG A 164 -27.26 -2.08 10.75
C ARG A 164 -26.84 -3.51 11.05
N ILE A 165 -26.23 -4.21 10.09
CA ILE A 165 -25.72 -5.57 10.29
C ILE A 165 -24.57 -5.56 11.30
N THR A 166 -24.72 -6.38 12.35
CA THR A 166 -23.62 -6.79 13.23
C THR A 166 -22.96 -8.05 12.65
N SER A 167 -21.75 -8.39 13.09
CA SER A 167 -20.89 -9.45 12.52
C SER A 167 -21.45 -10.89 12.51
N SER A 168 -22.72 -11.11 12.86
CA SER A 168 -23.43 -12.37 12.69
C SER A 168 -24.04 -12.45 11.30
N ILE A 169 -23.51 -13.35 10.46
CA ILE A 169 -24.09 -13.66 9.14
C ILE A 169 -25.51 -14.20 9.36
N PRO A 170 -26.55 -13.63 8.72
CA PRO A 170 -27.91 -14.12 8.87
C PRO A 170 -28.03 -15.54 8.30
N SER A 171 -28.75 -16.40 9.01
CA SER A 171 -29.00 -17.82 8.70
C SER A 171 -29.75 -18.06 7.38
N SER A 172 -30.13 -17.02 6.66
CA SER A 172 -30.79 -17.11 5.35
C SER A 172 -29.83 -17.40 4.18
N LEU A 173 -28.53 -17.58 4.46
CA LEU A 173 -27.50 -17.93 3.49
C LEU A 173 -26.94 -19.37 3.67
N GLU A 174 -27.56 -20.18 4.55
CA GLU A 174 -27.30 -21.64 4.66
C GLU A 174 -28.09 -22.47 3.65
#